data_AF-A0A101FGY6-F1
#
_entry.id   AF-A0A101FGY6-F1
#
_cell.length_a   1.000
_cell.length_b   1.000
_cell.length_c   1.000
_cell.angle_alpha   90.00
_cell.angle_beta   90.00
_cell.angle_gamma   90.00
#
_symmetry.space_group_name_H-M   'P 1'
#
loop_
_entity.id
_entity.type
_entity.pdbx_description
1 polymer ?
#
loop_
_entity_poly.entity_id
_entity_poly.type
_entity_poly.pdbx_seq_one_letter_code
_entity_poly.pdbx_strand_id
1 'polypeptide(L)'
;MTSLYSLLGFAKRAGKLLSGITNCLLAVRKGKAHLVLIAVDAGVSKRKVIGACSSLKVPWLEFGSKETFWKHLGSPSCYWAILSRELAKSFLEKYQQSYKNNERG
;
A
#
# COMPACT_ATOMS: atom_id res chain seq x y z
N MET A 1 -11.14 -2.39 -17.37
CA MET A 1 -10.80 -2.74 -15.98
C MET A 1 -9.77 -1.77 -15.45
N THR A 2 -10.06 -1.04 -14.37
CA THR A 2 -9.08 -0.13 -13.74
C THR A 2 -8.12 -0.95 -12.87
N SER A 3 -6.86 -1.08 -13.28
CA SER A 3 -5.84 -1.75 -12.48
C SER A 3 -5.65 -1.03 -11.14
N LEU A 4 -5.49 -1.77 -10.05
CA LEU A 4 -5.18 -1.22 -8.72
C LEU A 4 -3.99 -0.25 -8.76
N TYR A 5 -3.00 -0.53 -9.61
CA TYR A 5 -1.86 0.34 -9.87
C TYR A 5 -2.24 1.72 -10.42
N SER A 6 -3.27 1.84 -11.25
CA SER A 6 -3.75 3.13 -11.75
C SER A 6 -4.33 3.99 -10.62
N LEU A 7 -5.01 3.36 -9.65
CA LEU A 7 -5.54 4.03 -8.47
C LEU A 7 -4.42 4.55 -7.57
N LEU A 8 -3.34 3.77 -7.41
CA LEU A 8 -2.12 4.21 -6.73
C LEU A 8 -1.42 5.35 -7.48
N GLY A 9 -1.35 5.29 -8.81
CA GLY A 9 -0.80 6.37 -9.64
C GLY A 9 -1.57 7.68 -9.46
N PHE A 10 -2.90 7.60 -9.41
CA PHE A 10 -3.76 8.75 -9.13
C PHE A 10 -3.52 9.31 -7.72
N ALA A 11 -3.45 8.43 -6.71
CA ALA A 11 -3.17 8.82 -5.33
C ALA A 11 -1.81 9.50 -5.15
N LYS A 12 -0.79 9.01 -5.86
CA LYS A 12 0.55 9.60 -5.92
C LYS A 12 0.49 11.00 -6.49
N ARG A 13 -0.21 11.20 -7.63
CA ARG A 13 -0.42 12.53 -8.23
C ARG A 13 -1.19 13.48 -7.31
N ALA A 14 -2.15 12.97 -6.54
CA ALA A 14 -2.92 13.74 -5.57
C ALA A 14 -2.16 14.06 -4.26
N GLY A 15 -0.91 13.58 -4.09
CA GLY A 15 -0.14 13.77 -2.86
C GLY A 15 -0.70 13.00 -1.65
N LYS A 16 -1.58 12.01 -1.88
CA LYS A 16 -2.22 11.19 -0.83
C LYS A 16 -1.51 9.84 -0.63
N LEU A 17 -0.38 9.63 -1.29
CA LEU A 17 0.41 8.40 -1.22
C LEU A 17 1.87 8.73 -0.87
N LEU A 18 2.38 8.11 0.18
CA LEU A 18 3.77 8.18 0.59
C LEU A 18 4.51 6.92 0.16
N SER A 19 5.75 7.08 -0.27
CA SER A 19 6.67 5.99 -0.58
C SER A 19 7.83 5.94 0.42
N GLY A 20 8.31 4.72 0.70
CA GLY A 20 9.49 4.48 1.51
C GLY A 20 9.20 4.14 2.97
N ILE A 21 10.11 3.38 3.57
CA ILE A 21 9.88 2.77 4.89
C ILE A 21 9.78 3.81 6.01
N THR A 22 10.65 4.82 6.00
CA THR A 22 10.72 5.88 7.01
C THR A 22 9.45 6.73 6.99
N ASN A 23 8.97 7.09 5.79
CA ASN A 23 7.74 7.86 5.62
C ASN A 23 6.52 7.07 6.06
N CYS A 24 6.43 5.77 5.71
CA CYS A 24 5.38 4.90 6.22
C CYS A 24 5.40 4.84 7.74
N LEU A 25 6.57 4.58 8.35
CA LEU A 25 6.69 4.49 9.80
C LEU A 25 6.28 5.79 10.48
N LEU A 26 6.69 6.94 9.94
CA LEU A 26 6.34 8.25 10.45
C LEU A 26 4.84 8.53 10.32
N ALA A 27 4.25 8.25 9.15
CA ALA A 27 2.83 8.46 8.91
C ALA A 27 1.95 7.56 9.79
N VAL A 28 2.36 6.31 10.00
CA VAL A 28 1.73 5.37 10.93
C VAL A 28 1.83 5.92 12.36
N ARG A 29 3.03 6.30 12.82
CA ARG A 29 3.25 6.88 14.16
C ARG A 29 2.47 8.17 14.40
N LYS A 30 2.30 8.99 13.37
CA LYS A 30 1.49 10.23 13.42
C LYS A 30 -0.02 9.98 13.27
N GLY A 31 -0.46 8.73 13.08
CA GLY A 31 -1.87 8.40 12.86
C GLY A 31 -2.45 8.94 11.54
N LYS A 32 -1.59 9.30 10.58
CA LYS A 32 -1.99 9.82 9.26
C LYS A 32 -2.13 8.72 8.21
N ALA A 33 -1.47 7.57 8.42
CA ALA A 33 -1.59 6.43 7.52
C ALA A 33 -2.91 5.69 7.79
N HIS A 34 -3.74 5.55 6.76
CA HIS A 34 -4.99 4.79 6.83
C HIS A 34 -4.86 3.38 6.27
N LEU A 35 -3.90 3.15 5.37
CA LEU A 35 -3.58 1.83 4.84
C LEU A 35 -2.11 1.77 4.44
N VAL A 36 -1.45 0.66 4.75
CA VAL A 36 -0.07 0.42 4.35
C VAL A 36 0.01 -0.76 3.40
N LEU A 37 0.62 -0.54 2.24
CA LEU A 37 0.89 -1.55 1.23
C LEU A 37 2.36 -1.94 1.31
N ILE A 38 2.60 -3.25 1.35
CA ILE A 38 3.94 -3.83 1.46
C ILE A 38 4.15 -4.68 0.21
N ALA A 39 5.24 -4.48 -0.52
CA ALA A 39 5.58 -5.35 -1.63
C ALA A 39 5.82 -6.77 -1.12
N VAL A 40 5.42 -7.79 -1.88
CA VAL A 40 5.70 -9.18 -1.52
C VAL A 40 7.20 -9.47 -1.49
N ASP A 41 7.95 -8.76 -2.33
CA ASP A 41 9.42 -8.78 -2.41
C ASP A 41 10.09 -7.83 -1.39
N ALA A 42 9.33 -7.36 -0.40
CA ALA A 42 9.89 -6.63 0.73
C ALA A 42 10.67 -7.61 1.62
N GLY A 43 11.97 -7.36 1.77
CA GLY A 43 12.84 -8.19 2.59
C GLY A 43 12.62 -8.00 4.10
N VAL A 44 13.70 -8.14 4.87
CA VAL A 44 13.71 -8.21 6.35
C VAL A 44 12.95 -7.05 7.02
N SER A 45 12.91 -5.87 6.40
CA SER A 45 12.29 -4.69 6.99
C SER A 45 10.76 -4.72 7.04
N LYS A 46 10.08 -5.68 6.37
CA LYS A 46 8.62 -5.83 6.44
C LYS A 46 8.10 -6.02 7.86
N ARG A 47 8.84 -6.80 8.67
CA ARG A 47 8.49 -7.13 10.06
C ARG A 47 8.41 -5.87 10.93
N LYS A 48 9.28 -4.89 10.67
CA LYS A 48 9.33 -3.60 11.38
C LYS A 48 8.10 -2.74 11.08
N VAL A 49 7.65 -2.72 9.82
CA VAL A 49 6.45 -1.98 9.40
C VAL A 49 5.20 -2.65 9.95
N ILE A 50 5.09 -3.98 9.84
CA ILE A 50 3.95 -4.76 10.37
C ILE A 50 3.82 -4.56 11.88
N GLY A 51 4.94 -4.58 12.63
CA GLY A 51 4.95 -4.31 14.06
C GLY A 51 4.40 -2.92 14.40
N ALA A 52 4.82 -1.90 13.65
CA ALA A 52 4.32 -0.54 13.84
C ALA A 52 2.82 -0.41 13.50
N CYS A 53 2.37 -1.02 12.39
CA CYS A 53 0.97 -1.05 12.00
C CYS A 53 0.11 -1.77 13.05
N SER A 54 0.56 -2.92 13.56
CA SER A 54 -0.13 -3.69 14.60
C SER A 54 -0.26 -2.89 15.89
N SER A 55 0.82 -2.24 16.34
CA SER A 55 0.82 -1.41 17.54
C SER A 55 -0.18 -0.25 17.46
N LEU A 56 -0.45 0.28 16.27
CA LEU A 56 -1.32 1.43 16.04
C LEU A 56 -2.67 1.05 15.39
N LYS A 57 -2.97 -0.25 15.29
CA LYS A 57 -4.18 -0.80 14.63
C LYS A 57 -4.41 -0.25 13.21
N VAL A 58 -3.33 0.02 12.47
CA VAL A 58 -3.40 0.44 11.08
C VAL A 58 -3.45 -0.81 10.19
N PRO A 59 -4.43 -0.93 9.28
CA PRO A 59 -4.49 -2.07 8.37
C PRO A 59 -3.30 -2.06 7.41
N TRP A 60 -2.79 -3.24 7.10
CA TRP A 60 -1.70 -3.46 6.18
C TRP A 60 -2.01 -4.65 5.28
N LEU A 61 -1.47 -4.65 4.06
CA LEU A 61 -1.61 -5.77 3.12
C LEU A 61 -0.38 -5.90 2.23
N GLU A 62 -0.10 -7.13 1.81
CA GLU A 62 0.97 -7.42 0.84
C GLU A 62 0.42 -7.27 -0.58
N PHE A 63 1.00 -6.38 -1.39
CA PHE A 63 0.56 -6.10 -2.77
C PHE A 63 1.72 -5.72 -3.67
N GLY A 64 1.79 -6.36 -4.83
CA GLY A 64 2.74 -6.05 -5.89
C GLY A 64 4.21 -6.32 -5.54
N SER A 65 5.07 -6.11 -6.53
CA SER A 65 6.53 -6.30 -6.42
C SER A 65 7.26 -5.00 -6.76
N LYS A 66 8.54 -4.89 -6.39
CA LYS A 66 9.38 -3.72 -6.73
C LYS A 66 9.32 -3.38 -8.22
N GLU A 67 9.41 -4.40 -9.06
CA GLU A 67 9.37 -4.25 -10.52
C GLU A 67 8.04 -3.68 -11.01
N THR A 68 6.92 -4.20 -10.49
CA THR A 68 5.59 -3.70 -10.86
C THR A 68 5.38 -2.27 -10.37
N PHE A 69 5.84 -1.94 -9.16
CA PHE A 69 5.81 -0.56 -8.67
C PHE A 69 6.71 0.37 -9.47
N TRP A 70 7.89 -0.06 -9.90
CA TRP A 70 8.73 0.72 -10.80
C TRP A 70 8.02 1.00 -12.12
N LYS A 71 7.48 -0.04 -12.76
CA LYS A 71 6.79 0.05 -14.06
C LYS A 71 5.55 0.95 -14.02
N HIS A 72 4.77 0.90 -12.94
CA HIS A 72 3.49 1.63 -12.86
C HIS A 72 3.55 2.95 -12.08
N LEU A 73 4.35 3.01 -11.01
CA LEU A 73 4.47 4.19 -10.15
C LEU A 73 5.75 4.98 -10.39
N GLY A 74 6.72 4.43 -11.12
CA GLY A 74 8.02 5.08 -11.37
C GLY A 74 8.87 5.21 -10.11
N SER A 75 8.71 4.30 -9.14
CA SER A 75 9.52 4.29 -7.92
C SER A 75 9.79 2.86 -7.46
N PRO A 76 11.03 2.51 -7.05
CA PRO A 76 11.39 1.15 -6.66
C PRO A 76 11.03 0.87 -5.19
N SER A 77 10.12 1.66 -4.63
CA SER A 77 9.74 1.56 -3.22
C SER A 77 8.92 0.30 -2.96
N CYS A 78 9.28 -0.42 -1.91
CA CYS A 78 8.56 -1.60 -1.44
C CYS A 78 7.45 -1.28 -0.45
N TYR A 79 7.40 -0.04 0.05
CA TYR A 79 6.49 0.37 1.10
C TYR A 79 5.73 1.61 0.64
N TRP A 80 4.41 1.53 0.73
CA TRP A 80 3.53 2.62 0.34
C TRP A 80 2.49 2.85 1.43
N ALA A 81 2.33 4.10 1.88
CA ALA A 81 1.31 4.47 2.85
C ALA A 81 0.29 5.39 2.21
N ILE A 82 -0.97 4.98 2.28
CA ILE A 82 -2.11 5.79 1.85
C ILE A 82 -2.52 6.68 3.01
N LEU A 83 -2.52 7.98 2.75
CA LEU A 83 -2.93 9.02 3.71
C LEU A 83 -4.41 9.38 3.58
N SER A 84 -5.10 8.94 2.54
CA SER A 84 -6.53 9.21 2.34
C SER A 84 -7.39 8.03 2.76
N ARG A 85 -8.37 8.26 3.64
CA ARG A 85 -9.30 7.21 4.09
C ARG A 85 -10.16 6.69 2.95
N GLU A 86 -10.67 7.58 2.10
CA GLU A 86 -11.53 7.22 0.97
C GLU A 86 -10.79 6.33 -0.02
N LEU A 87 -9.55 6.72 -0.36
CA LEU A 87 -8.71 5.93 -1.25
C LEU A 87 -8.34 4.58 -0.65
N ALA A 88 -8.03 4.52 0.64
CA ALA A 88 -7.73 3.28 1.35
C ALA A 88 -8.92 2.31 1.30
N LYS A 89 -10.14 2.79 1.54
CA LYS A 89 -11.37 1.98 1.41
C LYS A 89 -11.55 1.48 -0.01
N SER A 90 -11.56 2.38 -1.01
CA SER A 90 -11.76 1.99 -2.40
C SER A 90 -10.68 1.04 -2.93
N PHE A 91 -9.44 1.19 -2.45
CA PHE A 91 -8.36 0.26 -2.78
C PHE A 91 -8.62 -1.13 -2.19
N LEU A 92 -8.97 -1.22 -0.90
CA LEU A 92 -9.28 -2.48 -0.23
C LEU A 92 -10.44 -3.22 -0.89
N GLU A 93 -11.53 -2.51 -1.19
CA GLU A 93 -12.70 -3.09 -1.85
C GLU A 93 -12.33 -3.68 -3.22
N LYS A 94 -11.59 -2.92 -4.05
CA LYS A 94 -11.12 -3.42 -5.34
C LYS A 94 -10.13 -4.58 -5.20
N TYR A 95 -9.26 -4.54 -4.20
CA TYR A 95 -8.29 -5.61 -3.93
C TYR A 95 -9.01 -6.90 -3.55
N GLN A 96 -9.99 -6.85 -2.64
CA GLN A 96 -10.81 -7.99 -2.28
C GLN A 96 -11.64 -8.52 -3.45
N GLN A 97 -12.19 -7.62 -4.28
CA GLN A 97 -12.95 -8.02 -5.47
C GLN A 97 -12.05 -8.78 -6.46
N SER A 98 -10.82 -8.31 -6.69
CA SER A 98 -9.84 -9.02 -7.53
C SER A 98 -9.41 -10.35 -6.92
N TYR A 99 -9.26 -10.44 -5.59
CA TYR A 99 -8.86 -11.68 -4.92
C TYR A 99 -9.97 -12.74 -4.99
N LYS A 100 -11.22 -12.39 -4.67
CA LYS A 100 -12.38 -13.30 -4.74
C LYS A 100 -12.65 -13.82 -6.15
N ASN A 101 -12.30 -13.05 -7.17
CA ASN A 101 -12.48 -13.47 -8.56
C ASN A 101 -11.42 -14.48 -9.02
N ASN A 102 -10.32 -14.62 -8.27
CA ASN A 102 -9.23 -15.54 -8.58
C ASN A 102 -9.38 -16.90 -7.86
N GLU A 103 -10.29 -17.00 -6.88
CA GLU A 103 -10.55 -18.22 -6.09
C GLU A 103 -11.75 -19.03 -6.61
N ARG A 104 -12.37 -18.60 -7.73
CA ARG A 104 -13.49 -19.27 -8.41
C ARG A 104 -13.09 -19.92 -9.74
N GLY A 105 -11.79 -20.07 -9.99
CA GLY A 105 -11.23 -20.74 -11.18
C GLY A 105 -10.77 -22.14 -10.85
#